data_AF-K9YAL7-F1
#
_entry.id   AF-K9YAL7-F1
#
_cell.length_a   1.000
_cell.length_b   1.000
_cell.length_c   1.000
_cell.angle_alpha   90.00
_cell.angle_beta   90.00
_cell.angle_gamma   90.00
#
_symmetry.space_group_name_H-M   'P 1'
#
loop_
_entity.id
_entity.type
_entity.pdbx_description
1 polymer ?
#
loop_
_entity_poly.entity_id
_entity_poly.type
_entity_poly.pdbx_seq_one_letter_code
_entity_poly.pdbx_strand_id
1 'polypeptide(L)'
;MISMSNPKTENLIPFEIEGEMTYLNPDSAEGKALQRIDSLDPDDPKQWITIIDDQDISSEEVKQLKREGWQIKTVSEVRGE
;
A
#
# COMPACT_ATOMS: atom_id res chain seq x y z
N MET A 1 29.86 -2.49 22.26
CA MET A 1 28.81 -1.46 22.12
C MET A 1 27.57 -2.01 22.81
N ILE A 2 27.10 -1.37 23.87
CA ILE A 2 25.87 -1.79 24.55
C ILE A 2 24.73 -1.27 23.68
N SER A 3 24.05 -2.17 22.96
CA SER A 3 22.79 -1.84 22.30
C SER A 3 21.81 -1.50 23.42
N MET A 4 21.58 -0.22 23.66
CA MET A 4 20.56 0.23 24.60
C MET A 4 19.20 -0.03 23.95
N SER A 5 18.70 -1.27 24.04
CA SER A 5 17.30 -1.58 23.76
C SER A 5 16.46 -0.77 24.73
N ASN A 6 15.80 0.28 24.24
CA ASN A 6 14.89 1.07 25.05
C ASN A 6 13.61 0.21 25.22
N PRO A 7 13.26 -0.25 26.42
CA PRO A 7 12.11 -1.17 26.61
C PRO A 7 10.77 -0.54 26.22
N LYS A 8 10.72 0.79 26.07
CA LYS A 8 9.55 1.53 25.57
C LYS A 8 9.32 1.39 24.06
N THR A 9 10.31 0.95 23.30
CA THR A 9 10.25 0.85 21.83
C THR A 9 10.34 -0.57 21.31
N GLU A 10 10.54 -1.59 22.17
CA GLU A 10 10.65 -3.00 21.77
C GLU A 10 9.42 -3.53 21.03
N ASN A 11 8.25 -2.94 21.26
CA ASN A 11 6.98 -3.32 20.61
C ASN A 11 6.43 -2.25 19.66
N LEU A 12 7.21 -1.21 19.34
CA LEU A 12 6.79 -0.15 18.43
C LEU A 12 7.36 -0.37 17.02
N ILE A 13 6.61 0.07 16.02
CA ILE A 13 7.01 -0.04 14.61
C ILE A 13 7.92 1.15 14.29
N PRO A 14 9.19 0.93 13.92
CA PRO A 14 10.08 2.02 13.50
C PRO A 14 9.57 2.63 12.19
N PHE A 15 9.56 3.95 12.09
CA PHE A 15 9.11 4.68 10.92
C PHE A 15 9.92 5.96 10.75
N GLU A 16 10.30 6.31 9.53
CA GLU A 16 11.08 7.51 9.24
C GLU A 16 10.19 8.60 8.64
N ILE A 17 10.23 9.80 9.21
CA ILE A 17 9.53 10.99 8.71
C ILE A 17 10.54 12.11 8.59
N GLU A 18 10.72 12.63 7.37
CA GLU A 18 11.63 13.76 7.10
C GLU A 18 13.08 13.53 7.59
N GLY A 19 13.54 12.27 7.61
CA GLY A 19 14.88 11.89 8.08
C GLY A 19 14.99 11.69 9.60
N GLU A 20 13.90 11.83 10.36
CA GLU A 20 13.85 11.52 11.79
C GLU A 20 13.18 10.17 12.05
N MET A 21 13.82 9.34 12.89
CA MET A 21 13.26 8.06 13.33
C MET A 21 12.19 8.28 14.41
N THR A 22 10.97 7.90 14.09
CA THR A 22 9.84 7.82 15.01
C THR A 22 9.39 6.37 15.21
N TYR A 23 8.47 6.16 16.15
CA TYR A 23 7.98 4.85 16.55
C TYR A 23 6.47 4.86 16.67
N LEU A 24 5.80 4.06 15.84
CA LEU A 24 4.36 3.96 15.80
C LEU A 24 3.86 2.84 16.70
N ASN A 25 2.73 3.07 17.38
CA ASN A 25 2.05 2.03 18.13
C ASN A 25 1.40 1.05 17.14
N PRO A 26 1.69 -0.27 17.19
CA PRO A 26 1.07 -1.24 16.30
C PRO A 26 -0.45 -1.27 16.37
N ASP A 27 -1.05 -0.88 17.51
CA ASP A 27 -2.50 -0.87 17.67
C ASP A 27 -3.18 0.42 17.14
N SER A 28 -2.40 1.44 16.79
CA SER A 28 -2.89 2.68 16.17
C SER A 28 -3.38 2.45 14.74
N ALA A 29 -4.14 3.40 14.18
CA ALA A 29 -4.60 3.29 12.79
C ALA A 29 -3.42 3.25 11.81
N GLU A 30 -2.42 4.08 12.06
CA GLU A 30 -1.18 4.21 11.31
C GLU A 30 -0.32 2.95 11.44
N GLY A 31 -0.16 2.43 12.65
CA GLY A 31 0.58 1.18 12.90
C GLY A 31 -0.07 -0.02 12.20
N LYS A 32 -1.39 -0.16 12.28
CA LYS A 32 -2.13 -1.20 11.55
C LYS A 32 -2.04 -1.03 10.04
N ALA A 33 -2.00 0.21 9.54
CA ALA A 33 -1.83 0.48 8.12
C ALA A 33 -0.45 0.03 7.63
N LEU A 34 0.62 0.37 8.35
CA LEU A 34 1.97 -0.08 8.01
C LEU A 34 2.14 -1.60 8.09
N GLN A 35 1.59 -2.23 9.14
CA GLN A 35 1.62 -3.70 9.23
C GLN A 35 0.91 -4.39 8.07
N ARG A 36 -0.15 -3.77 7.53
CA ARG A 36 -0.81 -4.27 6.33
C ARG A 36 0.10 -4.10 5.12
N ILE A 37 0.70 -2.94 4.94
CA ILE A 37 1.60 -2.65 3.80
C ILE A 37 2.78 -3.62 3.78
N ASP A 38 3.42 -3.90 4.91
CA ASP A 38 4.55 -4.86 5.00
C ASP A 38 4.14 -6.31 4.65
N SER A 39 2.86 -6.64 4.75
CA SER A 39 2.33 -7.94 4.36
C SER A 39 1.90 -8.03 2.90
N LEU A 40 1.89 -6.90 2.17
CA LEU A 40 1.55 -6.87 0.76
C LEU A 40 2.75 -7.30 -0.08
N ASP A 41 2.47 -8.08 -1.12
CA ASP A 41 3.44 -8.38 -2.17
C ASP A 41 3.33 -7.28 -3.24
N PRO A 42 4.34 -6.40 -3.40
CA PRO A 42 4.34 -5.37 -4.42
C PRO A 42 4.25 -5.94 -5.84
N ASP A 43 4.63 -7.20 -6.03
CA ASP A 43 4.60 -7.88 -7.32
C ASP A 43 3.30 -8.68 -7.57
N ASP A 44 2.39 -8.79 -6.58
CA ASP A 44 1.09 -9.48 -6.76
C ASP A 44 0.02 -8.51 -7.30
N PRO A 45 -0.32 -8.55 -8.60
CA PRO A 45 -1.27 -7.63 -9.21
C PRO A 45 -2.71 -7.74 -8.67
N LYS A 46 -3.02 -8.80 -7.92
CA LYS A 46 -4.34 -8.96 -7.28
C LYS A 46 -4.49 -8.15 -6.01
N GLN A 47 -3.38 -7.73 -5.40
CA GLN A 47 -3.35 -6.91 -4.19
C GLN A 47 -3.44 -5.41 -4.51
N TRP A 48 -3.25 -5.05 -5.78
CA TRP A 48 -3.29 -3.69 -6.28
C TRP A 48 -4.54 -3.42 -7.10
N ILE A 49 -5.01 -2.18 -7.08
CA ILE A 49 -6.01 -1.68 -8.02
C ILE A 49 -5.29 -0.76 -8.99
N THR A 50 -5.24 -1.15 -10.25
CA THR A 50 -4.71 -0.31 -11.32
C THR A 50 -5.77 0.71 -11.71
N ILE A 51 -5.44 2.00 -11.56
CA ILE A 51 -6.30 3.10 -11.99
C ILE A 51 -5.79 3.58 -13.34
N ILE A 52 -6.67 3.60 -14.34
CA ILE A 52 -6.34 4.02 -15.71
C ILE A 52 -7.21 5.20 -16.14
N ASP A 53 -6.65 6.09 -16.96
CA ASP A 53 -7.45 7.13 -17.61
C ASP A 53 -8.28 6.49 -18.73
N ASP A 54 -9.55 6.87 -18.82
CA ASP A 54 -10.52 6.37 -19.80
C ASP A 54 -10.06 6.64 -21.26
N GLN A 55 -9.14 7.59 -21.47
CA GLN A 55 -8.65 7.98 -22.80
C GLN A 55 -7.44 7.18 -23.29
N ASP A 56 -6.71 6.48 -22.41
CA ASP A 56 -5.37 5.95 -22.72
C ASP A 56 -5.32 4.47 -23.11
N ILE A 57 -6.43 3.74 -23.02
CA ILE A 57 -6.44 2.29 -23.25
C ILE A 57 -7.70 1.81 -24.00
N SER A 58 -7.54 0.81 -24.87
CA SER A 58 -8.69 0.25 -25.56
C SER A 58 -9.52 -0.64 -24.64
N SER A 59 -10.83 -0.70 -24.90
CA SER A 59 -11.75 -1.58 -24.14
C SER A 59 -11.38 -3.07 -24.22
N GLU A 60 -10.67 -3.51 -25.26
CA GLU A 60 -10.23 -4.89 -25.42
C GLU A 60 -9.01 -5.20 -24.54
N GLU A 61 -8.06 -4.28 -24.41
CA GLU A 61 -6.92 -4.40 -23.49
C GLU A 61 -7.38 -4.45 -22.03
N VAL A 62 -8.35 -3.61 -21.66
CA VAL A 62 -8.95 -3.65 -20.31
C VAL A 62 -9.61 -5.01 -20.03
N LYS A 63 -10.33 -5.57 -21.00
CA LYS A 63 -10.95 -6.91 -20.86
C LYS A 63 -9.91 -8.01 -20.76
N GLN A 64 -8.78 -7.87 -21.45
CA GLN A 64 -7.69 -8.83 -21.37
C GLN A 64 -7.02 -8.80 -20.00
N LEU A 65 -6.65 -7.61 -19.50
CA LEU A 65 -6.06 -7.46 -18.17
C LEU A 65 -7.00 -7.93 -17.06
N LYS A 66 -8.30 -7.63 -17.15
CA LYS A 66 -9.30 -8.18 -16.22
C LYS A 66 -9.35 -9.73 -16.27
N ARG A 67 -9.18 -10.35 -17.45
CA ARG A 67 -9.09 -11.81 -17.59
C ARG A 67 -7.81 -12.39 -16.99
N GLU A 68 -6.71 -11.65 -17.06
CA GLU A 68 -5.42 -12.01 -16.44
C GLU A 68 -5.44 -11.83 -14.90
N GLY A 69 -6.54 -11.28 -14.35
CA GLY A 69 -6.77 -11.17 -12.91
C GLY A 69 -6.45 -9.80 -12.32
N TRP A 70 -6.15 -8.81 -13.17
CA TRP A 70 -5.90 -7.43 -12.73
C TRP A 70 -7.21 -6.77 -12.27
N GLN A 71 -7.16 -6.11 -11.12
CA GLN A 71 -8.23 -5.23 -10.70
C GLN A 71 -8.05 -3.85 -11.31
N ILE A 72 -8.88 -3.53 -12.30
CA ILE A 72 -8.81 -2.25 -13.02
C ILE A 72 -10.03 -1.41 -12.71
N LYS A 73 -9.79 -0.15 -12.35
CA LYS A 73 -10.79 0.91 -12.28
C LYS A 73 -10.40 2.07 -13.18
N THR A 74 -11.36 2.76 -13.74
CA THR A 74 -11.07 3.99 -14.47
C THR A 74 -11.09 5.21 -13.56
N VAL A 75 -10.46 6.30 -13.99
CA VAL A 75 -10.44 7.57 -13.24
C VAL A 75 -11.85 8.08 -12.99
N SER A 76 -12.76 8.00 -13.98
CA SER A 76 -14.17 8.35 -13.79
C SER A 76 -14.85 7.51 -12.71
N GLU A 77 -14.61 6.19 -12.66
CA GLU A 77 -15.18 5.31 -11.62
C GLU A 77 -14.69 5.66 -10.21
N VAL A 78 -13.43 6.12 -10.09
CA VAL A 78 -12.86 6.52 -8.79
C VAL A 78 -13.37 7.89 -8.35
N ARG A 79 -13.65 8.80 -9.29
CA ARG A 79 -14.19 10.13 -9.03
C ARG A 79 -15.70 10.14 -8.77
N GLY A 80 -16.40 9.06 -9.13
CA GLY A 80 -17.85 8.96 -8.98
C GLY A 80 -18.63 9.79 -9.99
N GLU A 81 -18.04 9.99 -11.18
CA GLU A 81 -18.64 10.72 -12.31
C GLU A 81 -19.55 9.84 -13.17
#